data_AF-A0AA48IG55-F1
#
_entry.id   AF-A0AA48IG55-F1
#
_cell.length_a   1.000
_cell.length_b   1.000
_cell.length_c   1.000
_cell.angle_alpha   90.00
_cell.angle_beta   90.00
_cell.angle_gamma   90.00
#
_symmetry.space_group_name_H-M   'P 1'
#
loop_
_entity.id
_entity.type
_entity.pdbx_description
1 polymer ?
#
loop_
_entity_poly.entity_id
_entity_poly.type
_entity_poly.pdbx_seq_one_letter_code
_entity_poly.pdbx_strand_id
1 'polypeptide(L)'
;MPRWGNPTSFLPLLPKDQGTLEPLAASDLIEYMEVLKEMYMPPIHGGFTAADMDFEDGRNGKKKKKRTLSGGSVDLPGLDLDLHMEGLGLNEPIEEEEDSHDDSHDDSHDEDEHGYEDPFERDWAEKWLNGVVRRAQTWIESNDFGDDPTPEESKATHQVEAVLRDATAVLALMAGTGAAGGLTRHLLFPLAAELVPGLRALRPLDTAGMSPETTRFLARLGTSPTSLGKSPTSRSLSARSPGTGRRTAALPVLLHDAPITDHISVGVQTWGAAILLGREVSLRPTSFGLFQNPSPRVLELGAGTGLLAIICRKLLDLRAAATAIGAPTPGPMGALPANNSVPDAGLVVATDFHADVLANLRICVDLNATPRPDAPTTGVEIAKLDWCTFPAFMEARAKRAAGEDAPEVEEEELAPFVDKPFDLVIVSDCVYDPSHAGLIRDVAAWTVRPPGRHDSGGVMHLISPIRPTFTPELESIDVSFPPLQSYPPLAERRAAAKGATDALRTSVPASLRGEGLGLAQGLRLGIHLRPLAPAIAAIAAIAAGY
;
A
#
# COMPACT_ATOMS: atom_id res chain seq x y z
N MET A 1 -10.67 -12.23 -22.60
CA MET A 1 -10.56 -11.17 -23.62
C MET A 1 -9.99 -9.94 -22.94
N PRO A 2 -8.84 -9.41 -23.39
CA PRO A 2 -8.38 -8.12 -22.90
C PRO A 2 -9.49 -7.10 -23.14
N ARG A 3 -9.70 -6.18 -22.19
CA ARG A 3 -10.79 -5.18 -22.26
C ARG A 3 -10.69 -4.27 -23.49
N TRP A 4 -9.51 -4.22 -24.12
CA TRP A 4 -9.14 -3.33 -25.20
C TRP A 4 -8.41 -4.14 -26.29
N GLY A 5 -8.58 -3.79 -27.57
CA GLY A 5 -7.81 -4.37 -28.67
C GLY A 5 -6.35 -3.91 -28.66
N ASN A 6 -5.50 -4.50 -29.49
CA ASN A 6 -4.09 -4.10 -29.65
C ASN A 6 -3.97 -2.62 -30.09
N PRO A 7 -2.93 -1.88 -29.67
CA PRO A 7 -2.66 -0.50 -30.10
C PRO A 7 -2.86 -0.24 -31.59
N THR A 8 -2.36 -1.13 -32.46
CA THR A 8 -2.54 -1.06 -33.91
C THR A 8 -4.01 -1.07 -34.37
N SER A 9 -4.91 -1.66 -33.59
CA SER A 9 -6.32 -1.83 -33.92
C SER A 9 -7.19 -0.64 -33.54
N PHE A 10 -6.82 0.14 -32.52
CA PHE A 10 -7.66 1.22 -31.98
C PHE A 10 -7.05 2.62 -32.10
N LEU A 11 -5.73 2.74 -32.20
CA LEU A 11 -5.09 4.05 -32.33
C LEU A 11 -5.36 4.65 -33.73
N PRO A 12 -5.84 5.90 -33.81
CA PRO A 12 -6.13 6.53 -35.09
C PRO A 12 -4.82 6.87 -35.82
N LEU A 13 -4.87 6.88 -37.16
CA LEU A 13 -3.76 7.41 -37.95
C LEU A 13 -3.59 8.91 -37.68
N LEU A 14 -2.36 9.33 -37.41
CA LEU A 14 -2.05 10.74 -37.23
C LEU A 14 -2.07 11.50 -38.56
N PRO A 15 -2.43 12.80 -38.55
CA PRO A 15 -2.41 13.64 -39.74
C PRO A 15 -1.05 13.65 -40.41
N LYS A 16 -0.98 13.70 -41.75
CA LYS A 16 0.32 13.75 -42.45
C LYS A 16 1.10 15.03 -42.13
N ASP A 17 0.38 16.12 -41.94
CA ASP A 17 0.94 17.38 -41.51
C ASP A 17 1.46 17.26 -40.06
N GLN A 18 2.68 17.74 -39.83
CA GLN A 18 3.34 17.71 -38.54
C GLN A 18 2.99 18.94 -37.67
N GLY A 19 2.30 19.95 -38.22
CA GLY A 19 1.90 21.16 -37.51
C GLY A 19 0.48 21.14 -36.94
N THR A 20 -0.27 20.04 -37.07
CA THR A 20 -1.66 19.97 -36.62
C THR A 20 -2.04 18.61 -36.07
N LEU A 21 -2.98 18.61 -35.13
CA LEU A 21 -3.67 17.42 -34.63
C LEU A 21 -5.01 17.19 -35.35
N GLU A 22 -5.51 18.16 -36.13
CA GLU A 22 -6.77 18.02 -36.86
C GLU A 22 -6.70 16.92 -37.94
N PRO A 23 -7.78 16.12 -38.10
CA PRO A 23 -9.12 16.31 -37.54
C PRO A 23 -9.36 15.65 -36.17
N LEU A 24 -8.32 15.18 -35.48
CA LEU A 24 -8.47 14.48 -34.20
C LEU A 24 -8.71 15.51 -33.08
N ALA A 25 -9.81 15.36 -32.35
CA ALA A 25 -10.10 16.24 -31.22
C ALA A 25 -9.16 15.92 -30.04
N ALA A 26 -8.77 16.96 -29.30
CA ALA A 26 -7.93 16.80 -28.10
C ALA A 26 -8.55 15.86 -27.05
N SER A 27 -9.88 15.87 -26.91
CA SER A 27 -10.60 14.95 -26.02
C SER A 27 -10.41 13.49 -26.40
N ASP A 28 -10.46 13.18 -27.70
CA ASP A 28 -10.38 11.82 -28.20
C ASP A 28 -8.96 11.29 -28.05
N LEU A 29 -7.96 12.14 -28.31
CA LEU A 29 -6.54 11.84 -28.07
C LEU A 29 -6.27 11.50 -26.60
N ILE A 30 -6.84 12.27 -25.68
CA ILE A 30 -6.73 11.99 -24.24
C ILE A 30 -7.39 10.65 -23.89
N GLU A 31 -8.55 10.31 -24.47
CA GLU A 31 -9.19 9.01 -24.25
C GLU A 31 -8.33 7.83 -24.72
N TYR A 32 -7.67 7.95 -25.87
CA TYR A 32 -6.71 6.94 -26.32
C TYR A 32 -5.50 6.82 -25.38
N MET A 33 -4.99 7.94 -24.89
CA MET A 33 -3.88 7.94 -23.93
C MET A 33 -4.29 7.31 -22.60
N GLU A 34 -5.53 7.48 -22.12
CA GLU A 34 -6.02 6.79 -20.93
C GLU A 34 -6.03 5.26 -21.11
N VAL A 35 -6.40 4.76 -22.29
CA VAL A 35 -6.31 3.32 -22.60
C VAL A 35 -4.85 2.86 -22.61
N LEU A 36 -3.93 3.62 -23.22
CA LEU A 36 -2.51 3.29 -23.22
C LEU A 36 -1.90 3.37 -21.81
N LYS A 37 -2.32 4.32 -20.96
CA LYS A 37 -1.91 4.39 -19.55
C LYS A 37 -2.37 3.16 -18.78
N GLU A 38 -3.61 2.68 -18.98
CA GLU A 38 -4.09 1.44 -18.34
C GLU A 38 -3.29 0.23 -18.85
N MET A 39 -2.98 0.18 -20.15
CA MET A 39 -2.27 -0.91 -20.80
C MET A 39 -0.80 -1.02 -20.38
N TYR A 40 -0.11 0.12 -20.29
CA TYR A 40 1.33 0.20 -19.97
C TYR A 40 1.60 0.68 -18.54
N MET A 41 0.58 0.74 -17.67
CA MET A 41 0.79 1.03 -16.27
C MET A 41 1.74 -0.03 -15.71
N PRO A 42 2.89 0.37 -15.12
CA PRO A 42 3.80 -0.60 -14.52
C PRO A 42 3.04 -1.48 -13.52
N PRO A 43 3.24 -2.82 -13.56
CA PRO A 43 2.70 -3.71 -12.56
C PRO A 43 3.03 -3.19 -11.18
N ILE A 44 2.14 -3.43 -10.21
CA ILE A 44 2.45 -3.09 -8.83
C ILE A 44 3.75 -3.80 -8.46
N HIS A 45 4.72 -3.06 -7.93
CA HIS A 45 6.00 -3.62 -7.51
C HIS A 45 5.75 -4.75 -6.52
N GLY A 46 6.02 -5.99 -6.95
CA GLY A 46 5.53 -7.21 -6.29
C GLY A 46 4.81 -8.22 -7.19
N GLY A 47 4.69 -7.98 -8.50
CA GLY A 47 4.34 -9.02 -9.49
C GLY A 47 2.85 -9.34 -9.62
N PHE A 48 1.98 -8.35 -9.44
CA PHE A 48 0.54 -8.51 -9.66
C PHE A 48 -0.01 -7.38 -10.53
N THR A 49 -0.79 -7.76 -11.54
CA THR A 49 -1.56 -6.86 -12.40
C THR A 49 -2.99 -6.73 -11.86
N ALA A 50 -3.73 -5.71 -12.30
CA ALA A 50 -5.14 -5.56 -11.95
C ALA A 50 -6.02 -6.75 -12.42
N ALA A 51 -5.56 -7.52 -13.42
CA ALA A 51 -6.22 -8.75 -13.88
C ALA A 51 -6.09 -9.91 -12.88
N ASP A 52 -5.05 -9.91 -12.03
CA ASP A 52 -4.90 -10.88 -10.92
C ASP A 52 -5.90 -10.63 -9.77
N MET A 53 -6.68 -9.54 -9.84
CA MET A 53 -7.66 -9.14 -8.84
C MET A 53 -9.10 -9.56 -9.16
N ASP A 54 -9.34 -10.40 -10.18
CA ASP A 54 -10.69 -10.87 -10.51
C ASP A 54 -11.30 -11.69 -9.36
N PHE A 55 -12.50 -11.25 -8.96
CA PHE A 55 -13.23 -11.75 -7.81
C PHE A 55 -13.86 -13.12 -8.11
N GLU A 56 -13.17 -14.21 -7.81
CA GLU A 56 -13.85 -15.50 -7.66
C GLU A 56 -14.58 -15.53 -6.31
N ASP A 57 -15.89 -15.28 -6.35
CA ASP A 57 -16.80 -15.72 -5.30
C ASP A 57 -16.59 -17.23 -5.11
N GLY A 58 -16.19 -17.64 -3.90
CA GLY A 58 -15.78 -19.00 -3.55
C GLY A 58 -16.90 -20.05 -3.64
N ARG A 59 -17.42 -20.30 -4.84
CA ARG A 59 -18.37 -21.38 -5.18
C ARG A 59 -18.22 -21.81 -6.65
N ASN A 60 -17.09 -22.42 -7.02
CA ASN A 60 -17.06 -23.70 -7.77
C ASN A 60 -15.65 -24.04 -8.31
N GLY A 61 -15.13 -25.18 -7.89
CA GLY A 61 -14.52 -26.22 -8.74
C GLY A 61 -13.42 -25.87 -9.76
N LYS A 62 -12.17 -26.13 -9.35
CA LYS A 62 -11.06 -26.75 -10.11
C LYS A 62 -10.78 -26.26 -11.54
N LYS A 63 -9.81 -25.34 -11.69
CA LYS A 63 -8.76 -25.43 -12.71
C LYS A 63 -7.42 -24.98 -12.10
N LYS A 64 -6.43 -25.89 -12.06
CA LYS A 64 -5.05 -25.55 -11.67
C LYS A 64 -4.36 -24.91 -12.88
N LYS A 65 -4.22 -23.58 -12.92
CA LYS A 65 -3.25 -22.91 -13.82
C LYS A 65 -1.86 -23.03 -13.17
N LYS A 66 -0.91 -23.64 -13.88
CA LYS A 66 0.51 -23.76 -13.50
C LYS A 66 1.13 -22.36 -13.68
N ARG A 67 1.71 -21.80 -12.62
CA ARG A 67 2.23 -20.41 -12.58
C ARG A 67 3.74 -20.43 -12.77
N THR A 68 4.25 -19.76 -13.79
CA THR A 68 5.68 -19.46 -13.98
C THR A 68 5.88 -17.97 -13.71
N LEU A 69 6.76 -17.64 -12.77
CA LEU A 69 7.12 -16.28 -12.36
C LEU A 69 8.29 -15.80 -13.23
N SER A 70 8.10 -14.80 -14.08
CA SER A 70 9.22 -14.09 -14.73
C SER A 70 9.72 -13.01 -13.77
N GLY A 71 10.89 -13.24 -13.16
CA GLY A 71 11.60 -12.23 -12.38
C GLY A 71 12.26 -11.22 -13.31
N GLY A 72 11.93 -9.94 -13.16
CA GLY A 72 12.67 -8.84 -13.77
C GLY A 72 13.97 -8.61 -13.01
N SER A 73 15.09 -9.06 -13.59
CA SER A 73 16.43 -8.60 -13.22
C SER A 73 16.60 -7.17 -13.71
N VAL A 74 17.03 -6.26 -12.83
CA VAL A 74 17.61 -4.98 -13.24
C VAL A 74 19.12 -5.23 -13.29
N ASP A 75 19.65 -5.42 -14.49
CA ASP A 75 21.09 -5.53 -14.72
C ASP A 75 21.75 -4.17 -14.47
N LEU A 76 22.52 -4.08 -13.38
CA LEU A 76 23.45 -2.98 -13.11
C LEU A 76 24.82 -3.34 -13.71
N PRO A 77 25.41 -2.51 -14.58
CA PRO A 77 26.71 -2.80 -15.16
C PRO A 77 27.82 -2.40 -14.19
N GLY A 78 28.68 -3.37 -13.87
CA GLY A 78 30.09 -3.15 -13.58
C GLY A 78 30.45 -2.83 -12.14
N LEU A 79 30.82 -3.88 -11.40
CA LEU A 79 31.96 -3.85 -10.47
C LEU A 79 32.46 -5.28 -10.30
N ASP A 80 33.50 -5.56 -11.08
CA ASP A 80 34.38 -6.71 -10.97
C ASP A 80 35.04 -6.72 -9.59
N LEU A 81 34.61 -7.62 -8.71
CA LEU A 81 35.35 -7.94 -7.50
C LEU A 81 35.38 -9.46 -7.30
N ASP A 82 36.42 -10.01 -7.92
CA ASP A 82 36.95 -11.36 -7.82
C ASP A 82 37.17 -11.77 -6.35
N LEU A 83 36.32 -12.64 -5.80
CA LEU A 83 36.60 -13.38 -4.56
C LEU A 83 36.13 -14.83 -4.68
N HIS A 84 37.05 -15.66 -5.15
CA HIS A 84 37.10 -17.10 -4.98
C HIS A 84 36.90 -17.51 -3.50
N MET A 85 35.93 -18.39 -3.22
CA MET A 85 36.07 -19.37 -2.14
C MET A 85 35.49 -20.73 -2.57
N GLU A 86 36.41 -21.68 -2.73
CA GLU A 86 36.18 -23.07 -3.06
C GLU A 86 35.50 -23.85 -1.91
N GLY A 87 34.60 -24.75 -2.30
CA GLY A 87 34.84 -26.17 -2.05
C GLY A 87 34.40 -26.74 -0.70
N LEU A 88 33.14 -27.18 -0.64
CA LEU A 88 32.78 -28.40 0.10
C LEU A 88 31.96 -29.28 -0.83
N GLY A 89 32.67 -30.18 -1.52
CA GLY A 89 32.06 -31.23 -2.33
C GLY A 89 31.69 -32.44 -1.48
N LEU A 90 30.54 -33.02 -1.79
CA LEU A 90 30.32 -34.47 -1.71
C LEU A 90 29.44 -34.88 -2.90
N ASN A 91 30.02 -35.76 -3.72
CA ASN A 91 29.41 -36.45 -4.85
C ASN A 91 28.28 -37.38 -4.40
N GLU A 92 27.23 -37.49 -5.21
CA GLU A 92 26.84 -38.76 -5.83
C GLU A 92 25.86 -38.52 -7.01
N PRO A 93 25.99 -39.23 -8.15
CA PRO A 93 25.21 -39.01 -9.37
C PRO A 93 24.01 -39.97 -9.45
N ILE A 94 22.85 -39.50 -9.92
CA ILE A 94 21.75 -40.39 -10.34
C ILE A 94 21.22 -39.92 -11.70
N GLU A 95 21.64 -40.67 -12.70
CA GLU A 95 21.01 -41.11 -13.95
C GLU A 95 19.85 -40.27 -14.54
N GLU A 96 20.13 -39.72 -15.72
CA GLU A 96 19.17 -39.17 -16.67
C GLU A 96 18.41 -40.33 -17.35
N GLU A 97 17.10 -40.44 -17.12
CA GLU A 97 16.20 -41.23 -17.96
C GLU A 97 15.54 -40.31 -19.00
N GLU A 98 15.91 -40.52 -20.26
CA GLU A 98 15.23 -40.00 -21.45
C GLU A 98 13.85 -40.68 -21.57
N ASP A 99 12.79 -40.02 -21.13
CA ASP A 99 11.42 -40.41 -21.49
C ASP A 99 10.95 -39.60 -22.71
N SER A 100 11.05 -40.24 -23.87
CA SER A 100 10.39 -39.85 -25.10
C SER A 100 8.86 -39.90 -24.91
N HIS A 101 8.21 -38.75 -24.91
CA HIS A 101 6.76 -38.65 -25.12
C HIS A 101 6.48 -37.71 -26.29
N ASP A 102 6.16 -38.36 -27.40
CA ASP A 102 5.46 -37.86 -28.57
C ASP A 102 4.10 -37.30 -28.13
N ASP A 103 3.93 -35.98 -28.15
CA ASP A 103 2.62 -35.36 -28.09
C ASP A 103 2.51 -34.31 -29.21
N SER A 104 1.51 -34.58 -30.04
CA SER A 104 1.11 -33.91 -31.26
C SER A 104 1.01 -32.39 -31.15
N HIS A 105 1.48 -31.70 -32.19
CA HIS A 105 1.12 -30.32 -32.51
C HIS A 105 -0.40 -30.14 -32.52
N ASP A 106 -0.92 -29.44 -31.51
CA ASP A 106 -2.19 -28.73 -31.57
C ASP A 106 -1.88 -27.23 -31.55
N ASP A 107 -1.66 -26.67 -32.74
CA ASP A 107 -1.67 -25.23 -32.98
C ASP A 107 -3.10 -24.71 -32.74
N SER A 108 -3.42 -24.46 -31.48
CA SER A 108 -4.49 -23.54 -31.12
C SER A 108 -3.86 -22.29 -30.52
N HIS A 109 -3.87 -21.23 -31.31
CA HIS A 109 -3.41 -19.89 -30.96
C HIS A 109 -4.04 -19.41 -29.64
N ASP A 110 -3.29 -19.45 -28.55
CA ASP A 110 -3.53 -18.65 -27.34
C ASP A 110 -2.79 -17.29 -27.46
N GLU A 111 -2.96 -16.59 -28.59
CA GLU A 111 -2.29 -15.30 -28.87
C GLU A 111 -2.91 -14.09 -28.11
N ASP A 112 -4.05 -14.27 -27.43
CA ASP A 112 -4.84 -13.14 -26.94
C ASP A 112 -4.68 -12.81 -25.43
N GLU A 113 -3.84 -13.51 -24.67
CA GLU A 113 -3.76 -13.30 -23.20
C GLU A 113 -2.73 -12.21 -22.79
N HIS A 114 -1.83 -11.77 -23.69
CA HIS A 114 -0.71 -10.84 -23.37
C HIS A 114 -0.41 -9.73 -24.42
N GLY A 115 -1.41 -9.21 -25.13
CA GLY A 115 -1.20 -8.24 -26.23
C GLY A 115 -0.47 -6.91 -25.87
N TYR A 116 -0.30 -6.59 -24.59
CA TYR A 116 0.48 -5.42 -24.13
C TYR A 116 1.97 -5.69 -23.93
N GLU A 117 2.38 -6.97 -23.90
CA GLU A 117 3.78 -7.41 -23.82
C GLU A 117 4.40 -7.63 -25.21
N ASP A 118 3.63 -7.54 -26.30
CA ASP A 118 4.15 -7.63 -27.66
C ASP A 118 5.09 -6.44 -27.94
N PRO A 119 6.39 -6.68 -28.20
CA PRO A 119 7.34 -5.63 -28.54
C PRO A 119 6.91 -4.80 -29.75
N PHE A 120 6.20 -5.41 -30.71
CA PHE A 120 5.71 -4.71 -31.90
C PHE A 120 4.62 -3.69 -31.56
N GLU A 121 3.61 -4.10 -30.80
CA GLU A 121 2.52 -3.23 -30.38
C GLU A 121 3.00 -2.09 -29.48
N ARG A 122 3.97 -2.37 -28.61
CA ARG A 122 4.64 -1.36 -27.79
C ARG A 122 5.40 -0.34 -28.64
N ASP A 123 6.25 -0.79 -29.58
CA ASP A 123 6.98 0.10 -30.49
C ASP A 123 6.01 0.93 -31.36
N TRP A 124 4.89 0.35 -31.77
CA TRP A 124 3.84 1.07 -32.50
C TRP A 124 3.22 2.18 -31.66
N ALA A 125 2.83 1.89 -30.41
CA ALA A 125 2.30 2.87 -29.47
C ALA A 125 3.34 3.97 -29.17
N GLU A 126 4.61 3.63 -28.96
CA GLU A 126 5.70 4.61 -28.75
C GLU A 126 5.85 5.54 -29.96
N LYS A 127 5.86 5.00 -31.19
CA LYS A 127 5.92 5.80 -32.42
C LYS A 127 4.71 6.71 -32.57
N TRP A 128 3.51 6.21 -32.25
CA TRP A 128 2.29 7.00 -32.28
C TRP A 128 2.37 8.17 -31.29
N LEU A 129 2.72 7.90 -30.02
CA LEU A 129 2.84 8.92 -28.99
C LEU A 129 3.90 9.97 -29.33
N ASN A 130 5.08 9.57 -29.80
CA ASN A 130 6.11 10.50 -30.28
C ASN A 130 5.59 11.37 -31.44
N GLY A 131 4.77 10.79 -32.32
CA GLY A 131 4.08 11.51 -33.37
C GLY A 131 3.09 12.56 -32.86
N VAL A 132 2.36 12.26 -31.78
CA VAL A 132 1.46 13.22 -31.12
C VAL A 132 2.26 14.33 -30.45
N VAL A 133 3.30 14.00 -29.67
CA VAL A 133 4.18 14.96 -28.99
C VAL A 133 4.75 15.97 -29.98
N ARG A 134 5.33 15.48 -31.08
CA ARG A 134 5.90 16.35 -32.12
C ARG A 134 4.87 17.31 -32.71
N ARG A 135 3.64 16.84 -32.98
CA ARG A 135 2.56 17.67 -33.54
C ARG A 135 2.06 18.71 -32.54
N ALA A 136 1.88 18.31 -31.29
CA ALA A 136 1.47 19.22 -30.23
C ALA A 136 2.50 20.32 -29.98
N GLN A 137 3.80 19.97 -29.91
CA GLN A 137 4.90 20.94 -29.79
C GLN A 137 4.94 21.91 -30.97
N THR A 138 4.91 21.38 -32.20
CA THR A 138 4.93 22.21 -33.42
C THR A 138 3.72 23.14 -33.50
N TRP A 139 2.55 22.67 -33.07
CA TRP A 139 1.34 23.49 -33.00
C TRP A 139 1.49 24.61 -31.97
N ILE A 140 1.94 24.31 -30.74
CA ILE A 140 2.15 25.31 -29.68
C ILE A 140 3.15 26.37 -30.13
N GLU A 141 4.27 25.97 -30.74
CA GLU A 141 5.29 26.88 -31.27
C GLU A 141 4.75 27.76 -32.42
N SER A 142 3.89 27.21 -33.28
CA SER A 142 3.30 27.94 -34.41
C SER A 142 2.14 28.85 -33.99
N ASN A 143 1.56 28.60 -32.83
CA ASN A 143 0.40 29.28 -32.26
C ASN A 143 0.75 29.99 -30.94
N ASP A 144 1.98 30.49 -30.81
CA ASP A 144 2.37 31.35 -29.70
C ASP A 144 1.77 32.75 -29.88
N PHE A 145 0.62 32.98 -29.24
CA PHE A 145 -0.19 34.19 -29.37
C PHE A 145 0.35 35.38 -28.54
N GLY A 146 1.47 35.24 -27.84
CA GLY A 146 2.07 36.30 -27.01
C GLY A 146 1.25 36.65 -25.75
N ASP A 147 1.44 37.87 -25.24
CA ASP A 147 0.95 38.28 -23.90
C ASP A 147 -0.57 38.54 -23.78
N ASP A 148 -1.33 38.61 -24.89
CA ASP A 148 -2.78 38.93 -24.87
C ASP A 148 -3.61 38.05 -25.82
N PRO A 149 -3.69 36.72 -25.57
CA PRO A 149 -4.48 35.80 -26.39
C PRO A 149 -5.98 35.99 -26.17
N THR A 150 -6.78 35.77 -27.22
CA THR A 150 -8.23 35.70 -27.06
C THR A 150 -8.62 34.50 -26.18
N PRO A 151 -9.80 34.53 -25.52
CA PRO A 151 -10.26 33.40 -24.71
C PRO A 151 -10.36 32.06 -25.47
N GLU A 152 -10.63 32.12 -26.77
CA GLU A 152 -10.71 30.92 -27.63
C GLU A 152 -9.32 30.36 -27.94
N GLU A 153 -8.35 31.23 -28.22
CA GLU A 153 -6.94 30.87 -28.43
C GLU A 153 -6.33 30.27 -27.15
N SER A 154 -6.52 30.91 -26.00
CA SER A 154 -6.05 30.38 -24.70
C SER A 154 -6.64 29.00 -24.40
N LYS A 155 -7.92 28.79 -24.69
CA LYS A 155 -8.57 27.49 -24.51
C LYS A 155 -8.00 26.43 -25.45
N ALA A 156 -7.74 26.77 -26.71
CA ALA A 156 -7.13 25.85 -27.67
C ALA A 156 -5.70 25.46 -27.24
N THR A 157 -4.89 26.42 -26.81
CA THR A 157 -3.54 26.17 -26.29
C THR A 157 -3.56 25.25 -25.08
N HIS A 158 -4.41 25.53 -24.07
CA HIS A 158 -4.55 24.64 -22.91
C HIS A 158 -4.98 23.21 -23.28
N GLN A 159 -5.81 23.04 -24.32
CA GLN A 159 -6.21 21.71 -24.78
C GLN A 159 -5.05 20.95 -25.42
N VAL A 160 -4.24 21.61 -26.25
CA VAL A 160 -3.08 20.99 -26.89
C VAL A 160 -1.95 20.74 -25.88
N GLU A 161 -1.74 21.63 -24.92
CA GLU A 161 -0.83 21.41 -23.79
C GLU A 161 -1.23 20.19 -22.95
N ALA A 162 -2.53 20.00 -22.69
CA ALA A 162 -3.01 18.80 -22.00
C ALA A 162 -2.70 17.52 -22.79
N VAL A 163 -2.91 17.53 -24.11
CA VAL A 163 -2.54 16.40 -24.99
C VAL A 163 -1.04 16.13 -24.96
N LEU A 164 -0.20 17.18 -25.02
CA LEU A 164 1.26 17.05 -24.94
C LEU A 164 1.70 16.44 -23.60
N ARG A 165 1.17 16.97 -22.50
CA ARG A 165 1.47 16.50 -21.15
C ARG A 165 1.06 15.03 -20.97
N ASP A 166 -0.11 14.64 -21.46
CA ASP A 166 -0.59 13.28 -21.33
C ASP A 166 0.19 12.30 -22.23
N ALA A 167 0.52 12.69 -23.46
CA ALA A 167 1.33 11.88 -24.38
C ALA A 167 2.73 11.61 -23.82
N THR A 168 3.37 12.65 -23.29
CA THR A 168 4.69 12.55 -22.65
C THR A 168 4.64 11.70 -21.38
N ALA A 169 3.58 11.81 -20.57
CA ALA A 169 3.38 10.94 -19.42
C ALA A 169 3.27 9.46 -19.80
N VAL A 170 2.54 9.13 -20.87
CA VAL A 170 2.44 7.72 -21.34
C VAL A 170 3.78 7.21 -21.84
N LEU A 171 4.50 7.99 -22.67
CA LEU A 171 5.84 7.61 -23.15
C LEU A 171 6.79 7.34 -21.99
N ALA A 172 6.70 8.17 -20.96
CA ALA A 172 7.56 8.06 -19.82
C ALA A 172 7.17 6.87 -18.91
N LEU A 173 5.88 6.52 -18.80
CA LEU A 173 5.43 5.24 -18.20
C LEU A 173 5.97 4.03 -18.97
N MET A 174 5.94 4.09 -20.30
CA MET A 174 6.49 3.05 -21.17
C MET A 174 8.02 2.94 -21.05
N ALA A 175 8.72 4.02 -20.73
CA ALA A 175 10.16 3.99 -20.43
C ALA A 175 10.48 3.49 -19.00
N GLY A 176 9.47 3.35 -18.13
CA GLY A 176 9.57 2.91 -16.73
C GLY A 176 9.28 4.02 -15.72
N THR A 177 8.89 3.64 -14.49
CA THR A 177 8.46 4.60 -13.45
C THR A 177 9.50 5.66 -13.08
N GLY A 178 10.79 5.37 -13.28
CA GLY A 178 11.88 6.33 -13.03
C GLY A 178 11.90 7.51 -14.02
N ALA A 179 11.43 7.29 -15.26
CA ALA A 179 11.37 8.32 -16.30
C ALA A 179 10.01 9.05 -16.33
N ALA A 180 8.94 8.40 -15.84
CA ALA A 180 7.54 8.88 -15.85
C ALA A 180 7.25 10.12 -14.99
N GLY A 181 8.15 10.50 -14.09
CA GLY A 181 7.80 11.42 -13.02
C GLY A 181 6.85 10.78 -12.00
N GLY A 182 6.25 11.60 -11.13
CA GLY A 182 5.30 11.11 -10.12
C GLY A 182 3.98 10.67 -10.74
N LEU A 183 3.43 9.55 -10.26
CA LEU A 183 2.15 8.98 -10.69
C LEU A 183 1.14 9.02 -9.53
N THR A 184 -0.04 9.61 -9.76
CA THR A 184 -1.14 9.50 -8.79
C THR A 184 -1.98 8.26 -9.06
N ARG A 185 -2.06 7.34 -8.11
CA ARG A 185 -2.91 6.14 -8.16
C ARG A 185 -4.26 6.38 -7.50
N HIS A 186 -5.31 5.86 -8.12
CA HIS A 186 -6.67 5.86 -7.59
C HIS A 186 -7.06 4.43 -7.20
N LEU A 187 -6.97 4.10 -5.92
CA LEU A 187 -7.24 2.77 -5.40
C LEU A 187 -8.64 2.69 -4.77
N LEU A 188 -9.29 1.53 -4.94
CA LEU A 188 -10.58 1.22 -4.32
C LEU A 188 -10.45 -0.04 -3.47
N PHE A 189 -10.63 0.12 -2.16
CA PHE A 189 -10.60 -1.00 -1.23
C PHE A 189 -12.02 -1.46 -0.89
N PRO A 190 -12.30 -2.76 -0.86
CA PRO A 190 -13.61 -3.24 -0.41
C PRO A 190 -13.85 -2.88 1.06
N LEU A 191 -15.06 -2.45 1.39
CA LEU A 191 -15.41 -1.97 2.72
C LEU A 191 -16.27 -2.96 3.50
N ALA A 192 -15.91 -3.20 4.77
CA ALA A 192 -16.74 -3.96 5.70
C ALA A 192 -18.18 -3.38 5.78
N ALA A 193 -19.19 -4.25 5.69
CA ALA A 193 -20.60 -3.84 5.63
C ALA A 193 -21.05 -2.97 6.82
N GLU A 194 -20.44 -3.20 7.98
CA GLU A 194 -20.66 -2.46 9.22
C GLU A 194 -20.22 -0.99 9.19
N LEU A 195 -19.32 -0.61 8.27
CA LEU A 195 -18.82 0.76 8.12
C LEU A 195 -19.55 1.57 7.03
N VAL A 196 -20.41 0.91 6.24
CA VAL A 196 -21.20 1.55 5.18
C VAL A 196 -22.10 2.68 5.70
N PRO A 197 -22.74 2.61 6.88
CA PRO A 197 -23.49 3.73 7.43
C PRO A 197 -22.62 4.98 7.63
N GLY A 198 -21.38 4.81 8.12
CA GLY A 198 -20.42 5.89 8.29
C GLY A 198 -20.02 6.52 6.95
N LEU A 199 -19.83 5.70 5.92
CA LEU A 199 -19.49 6.18 4.57
C LEU A 199 -20.59 7.08 3.99
N ARG A 200 -21.85 6.76 4.27
CA ARG A 200 -22.99 7.59 3.86
C ARG A 200 -23.14 8.88 4.66
N ALA A 201 -22.64 8.89 5.89
CA ALA A 201 -22.71 10.04 6.78
C ALA A 201 -21.63 11.09 6.51
N LEU A 202 -20.47 10.67 5.97
CA LEU A 202 -19.44 11.58 5.52
C LEU A 202 -19.93 12.36 4.28
N ARG A 203 -19.79 13.68 4.32
CA ARG A 203 -20.07 14.55 3.17
C ARG A 203 -19.11 14.21 2.01
N PRO A 204 -19.47 14.54 0.76
CA PRO A 204 -18.57 14.40 -0.37
C PRO A 204 -17.22 15.08 -0.07
N LEU A 205 -16.11 14.46 -0.49
CA LEU A 205 -14.81 15.11 -0.44
C LEU A 205 -14.90 16.44 -1.19
N ASP A 206 -14.32 17.49 -0.60
CA ASP A 206 -14.04 18.72 -1.34
C ASP A 206 -12.99 18.38 -2.40
N THR A 207 -13.37 18.48 -3.67
CA THR A 207 -12.47 18.21 -4.80
C THR A 207 -11.79 19.49 -5.31
N ALA A 208 -11.96 20.62 -4.64
CA ALA A 208 -11.33 21.88 -5.02
C ALA A 208 -9.80 21.74 -4.97
N GLY A 209 -9.14 22.01 -6.10
CA GLY A 209 -7.68 21.91 -6.24
C GLY A 209 -7.13 20.53 -6.58
N MET A 210 -7.98 19.50 -6.73
CA MET A 210 -7.56 18.19 -7.23
C MET A 210 -7.50 18.15 -8.76
N SER A 211 -6.73 17.19 -9.31
CA SER A 211 -6.65 17.03 -10.77
C SER A 211 -8.03 16.69 -11.39
N PRO A 212 -8.28 17.03 -12.67
CA PRO A 212 -9.52 16.69 -13.35
C PRO A 212 -9.83 15.18 -13.33
N GLU A 213 -8.80 14.34 -13.46
CA GLU A 213 -8.89 12.88 -13.42
C GLU A 213 -9.33 12.40 -12.03
N THR A 214 -8.71 12.95 -10.98
CA THR A 214 -9.06 12.68 -9.58
C THR A 214 -10.49 13.11 -9.27
N THR A 215 -10.89 14.29 -9.74
CA THR A 215 -12.26 14.81 -9.59
C THR A 215 -13.27 13.88 -10.27
N ARG A 216 -12.97 13.43 -11.51
CA ARG A 216 -13.82 12.48 -12.25
C ARG A 216 -13.91 11.13 -11.54
N PHE A 217 -12.80 10.63 -11.00
CA PHE A 217 -12.76 9.39 -10.21
C PHE A 217 -13.66 9.48 -8.97
N LEU A 218 -13.49 10.52 -8.15
CA LEU A 218 -14.30 10.72 -6.93
C LEU A 218 -15.78 10.97 -7.27
N ALA A 219 -16.08 11.70 -8.35
CA ALA A 219 -17.44 11.93 -8.81
C ALA A 219 -18.15 10.62 -9.23
N ARG A 220 -17.43 9.66 -9.86
CA ARG A 220 -17.97 8.34 -10.19
C ARG A 220 -18.39 7.56 -8.93
N LEU A 221 -17.71 7.77 -7.81
CA LEU A 221 -18.02 7.13 -6.52
C LEU A 221 -19.21 7.78 -5.79
N GLY A 222 -19.41 9.08 -5.97
CA GLY A 222 -20.51 9.85 -5.34
C GLY A 222 -21.91 9.59 -5.92
N THR A 223 -22.01 8.93 -7.08
CA THR A 223 -23.29 8.61 -7.72
C THR A 223 -23.95 7.38 -7.08
N SER A 224 -24.63 7.59 -5.96
CA SER A 224 -25.57 6.60 -5.41
C SER A 224 -26.73 6.35 -6.39
N PRO A 225 -27.25 5.11 -6.58
CA PRO A 225 -28.32 4.80 -7.54
C PRO A 225 -29.72 5.38 -7.23
N THR A 226 -29.83 6.37 -6.35
CA THR A 226 -31.12 6.87 -5.85
C THR A 226 -31.38 8.32 -6.23
N SER A 227 -31.38 8.63 -7.53
CA SER A 227 -32.24 9.71 -8.04
C SER A 227 -32.70 9.42 -9.48
N LEU A 228 -33.79 8.67 -9.61
CA LEU A 228 -34.60 8.72 -10.82
C LEU A 228 -35.36 10.06 -10.83
N GLY A 229 -34.71 11.09 -11.36
CA GLY A 229 -35.39 12.28 -11.87
C GLY A 229 -36.19 11.92 -13.12
N LYS A 230 -37.51 12.06 -13.05
CA LYS A 230 -38.45 11.84 -14.15
C LYS A 230 -38.21 12.84 -15.30
N SER A 231 -38.06 12.35 -16.53
CA SER A 231 -38.73 12.91 -17.73
C SER A 231 -38.50 12.03 -18.97
N PRO A 232 -39.35 12.09 -20.01
CA PRO A 232 -39.78 10.92 -20.76
C PRO A 232 -39.23 10.83 -22.19
N THR A 233 -39.49 9.66 -22.79
CA THR A 233 -39.69 9.34 -24.22
C THR A 233 -38.72 8.33 -24.87
N SER A 234 -39.27 7.12 -25.03
CA SER A 234 -39.19 6.20 -26.19
C SER A 234 -37.84 5.60 -26.60
N ARG A 235 -37.62 4.30 -26.34
CA ARG A 235 -37.88 3.16 -27.28
C ARG A 235 -37.30 1.81 -26.74
N SER A 236 -38.21 0.88 -26.39
CA SER A 236 -38.32 -0.54 -26.85
C SER A 236 -37.12 -1.09 -27.68
N LEU A 237 -36.46 -2.25 -27.49
CA LEU A 237 -36.68 -3.56 -26.83
C LEU A 237 -35.33 -4.27 -26.62
N SER A 238 -35.12 -4.91 -25.46
CA SER A 238 -34.59 -6.27 -25.29
C SER A 238 -34.40 -6.52 -23.80
N ALA A 239 -35.33 -7.26 -23.20
CA ALA A 239 -35.32 -7.61 -21.80
C ALA A 239 -34.24 -8.69 -21.53
N ARG A 240 -33.01 -8.25 -21.32
CA ARG A 240 -32.08 -8.94 -20.41
C ARG A 240 -32.28 -8.32 -19.04
N SER A 241 -32.72 -9.12 -18.07
CA SER A 241 -32.74 -8.72 -16.66
C SER A 241 -31.40 -8.10 -16.30
N PRO A 242 -31.33 -6.84 -15.83
CA PRO A 242 -30.11 -6.33 -15.24
C PRO A 242 -29.93 -7.15 -13.97
N GLY A 243 -28.91 -8.01 -13.95
CA GLY A 243 -28.43 -8.57 -12.70
C GLY A 243 -28.20 -7.40 -11.76
N THR A 244 -28.96 -7.32 -10.67
CA THR A 244 -28.75 -6.36 -9.60
C THR A 244 -27.45 -6.74 -8.89
N GLY A 245 -26.32 -6.51 -9.56
CA GLY A 245 -25.00 -6.56 -8.94
C GLY A 245 -24.99 -5.47 -7.89
N ARG A 246 -25.24 -5.85 -6.65
CA ARG A 246 -25.11 -4.97 -5.50
C ARG A 246 -23.65 -4.55 -5.44
N ARG A 247 -23.31 -3.38 -6.00
CA ARG A 247 -21.97 -2.82 -5.90
C ARG A 247 -21.56 -2.83 -4.43
N THR A 248 -20.51 -3.57 -4.11
CA THR A 248 -19.90 -3.58 -2.79
C THR A 248 -19.42 -2.16 -2.49
N ALA A 249 -19.68 -1.68 -1.28
CA ALA A 249 -19.17 -0.37 -0.88
C ALA A 249 -17.64 -0.41 -0.92
N ALA A 250 -17.04 0.66 -1.44
CA ALA A 250 -15.60 0.77 -1.59
C ALA A 250 -15.08 2.02 -0.90
N LEU A 251 -13.88 1.91 -0.36
CA LEU A 251 -13.12 2.97 0.28
C LEU A 251 -12.09 3.50 -0.74
N PRO A 252 -12.25 4.73 -1.25
CA PRO A 252 -11.25 5.33 -2.12
C PRO A 252 -10.01 5.75 -1.36
N VAL A 253 -8.85 5.49 -1.96
CA VAL A 253 -7.55 5.97 -1.49
C VAL A 253 -6.79 6.53 -2.69
N LEU A 254 -6.22 7.73 -2.52
CA LEU A 254 -5.37 8.37 -3.52
C LEU A 254 -3.92 8.23 -3.05
N LEU A 255 -3.01 7.78 -3.90
CA LEU A 255 -1.58 7.71 -3.55
C LEU A 255 -0.77 8.42 -4.61
N HIS A 256 0.34 9.02 -4.21
CA HIS A 256 1.34 9.54 -5.13
C HIS A 256 2.57 8.63 -5.05
N ASP A 257 2.86 7.92 -6.13
CA ASP A 257 4.10 7.20 -6.32
C ASP A 257 5.11 8.15 -6.97
N ALA A 258 6.19 8.51 -6.27
CA ALA A 258 7.24 9.33 -6.86
C ALA A 258 8.28 8.45 -7.60
N PRO A 259 9.13 9.04 -8.46
CA PRO A 259 10.29 8.35 -9.00
C PRO A 259 11.26 7.93 -7.89
N ILE A 260 11.80 6.72 -7.98
CA ILE A 260 12.89 6.28 -7.11
C ILE A 260 14.16 7.02 -7.56
N THR A 261 14.74 7.81 -6.68
CA THR A 261 15.96 8.60 -6.95
C THR A 261 17.22 7.90 -6.41
N ASP A 262 17.08 7.09 -5.37
CA ASP A 262 18.16 6.33 -4.75
C ASP A 262 17.70 4.92 -4.33
N HIS A 263 18.63 3.96 -4.23
CA HIS A 263 18.39 2.55 -3.91
C HIS A 263 17.73 2.32 -2.53
N ILE A 264 17.82 3.29 -1.61
CA ILE A 264 17.17 3.27 -0.30
C ILE A 264 15.84 4.06 -0.26
N SER A 265 15.46 4.74 -1.33
CA SER A 265 14.24 5.56 -1.44
C SER A 265 13.02 4.79 -1.96
N VAL A 266 13.10 3.45 -2.02
CA VAL A 266 12.07 2.58 -2.61
C VAL A 266 10.67 2.73 -2.01
N GLY A 267 10.58 3.30 -0.80
CA GLY A 267 9.32 3.62 -0.11
C GLY A 267 8.50 4.75 -0.77
N VAL A 268 9.07 5.49 -1.74
CA VAL A 268 8.30 6.50 -2.49
C VAL A 268 7.25 5.89 -3.43
N GLN A 269 7.27 4.56 -3.59
CA GLN A 269 6.32 3.81 -4.41
C GLN A 269 5.51 2.84 -3.56
N THR A 270 4.31 2.50 -4.04
CA THR A 270 3.41 1.58 -3.35
C THR A 270 3.69 0.13 -3.74
N TRP A 271 3.95 -0.72 -2.75
CA TRP A 271 4.26 -2.13 -2.93
C TRP A 271 3.03 -3.04 -2.75
N GLY A 272 3.03 -4.18 -3.46
CA GLY A 272 1.88 -5.10 -3.52
C GLY A 272 1.43 -5.66 -2.17
N ALA A 273 2.35 -5.92 -1.24
CA ALA A 273 1.99 -6.43 0.08
C ALA A 273 1.11 -5.44 0.86
N ALA A 274 1.36 -4.12 0.72
CA ALA A 274 0.57 -3.09 1.39
C ALA A 274 -0.86 -3.03 0.83
N ILE A 275 -1.03 -3.27 -0.48
CA ILE A 275 -2.36 -3.35 -1.11
C ILE A 275 -3.13 -4.58 -0.62
N LEU A 276 -2.46 -5.74 -0.54
CA LEU A 276 -3.09 -6.96 -0.04
C LEU A 276 -3.49 -6.82 1.44
N LEU A 277 -2.60 -6.32 2.29
CA LEU A 277 -2.91 -6.10 3.70
C LEU A 277 -3.98 -5.02 3.86
N GLY A 278 -3.91 -3.94 3.08
CA GLY A 278 -4.92 -2.87 3.09
C GLY A 278 -6.31 -3.36 2.73
N ARG A 279 -6.42 -4.28 1.75
CA ARG A 279 -7.67 -4.97 1.40
C ARG A 279 -8.23 -5.76 2.60
N GLU A 280 -7.38 -6.53 3.25
CA GLU A 280 -7.81 -7.37 4.37
C GLU A 280 -8.21 -6.58 5.60
N VAL A 281 -7.45 -5.53 5.93
CA VAL A 281 -7.78 -4.60 7.00
C VAL A 281 -9.09 -3.86 6.70
N SER A 282 -9.35 -3.49 5.45
CA SER A 282 -10.60 -2.82 5.04
C SER A 282 -11.83 -3.72 5.12
N LEU A 283 -11.66 -5.01 4.84
CA LEU A 283 -12.73 -6.01 4.94
C LEU A 283 -12.97 -6.50 6.36
N ARG A 284 -11.92 -6.61 7.17
CA ARG A 284 -11.95 -7.28 8.49
C ARG A 284 -11.22 -6.47 9.58
N PRO A 285 -11.52 -5.18 9.77
CA PRO A 285 -10.75 -4.28 10.65
C PRO A 285 -10.67 -4.80 12.10
N THR A 286 -11.75 -5.36 12.62
CA THR A 286 -11.80 -5.95 13.97
C THR A 286 -10.82 -7.13 14.13
N SER A 287 -10.70 -7.98 13.11
CA SER A 287 -9.80 -9.15 13.15
C SER A 287 -8.32 -8.74 13.19
N PHE A 288 -7.99 -7.60 12.60
CA PHE A 288 -6.65 -7.02 12.65
C PHE A 288 -6.39 -6.20 13.91
N GLY A 289 -7.39 -6.01 14.77
CA GLY A 289 -7.25 -5.33 16.05
C GLY A 289 -7.52 -3.81 16.03
N LEU A 290 -7.89 -3.26 14.88
CA LEU A 290 -8.11 -1.82 14.70
C LEU A 290 -9.21 -1.27 15.64
N PHE A 291 -10.21 -2.08 15.97
CA PHE A 291 -11.35 -1.69 16.79
C PHE A 291 -11.36 -2.31 18.19
N GLN A 292 -10.23 -2.84 18.68
CA GLN A 292 -10.16 -3.44 20.02
C GLN A 292 -10.35 -2.42 21.14
N ASN A 293 -9.94 -1.17 20.91
CA ASN A 293 -10.02 -0.10 21.90
C ASN A 293 -10.95 1.05 21.43
N PRO A 294 -11.57 1.76 22.39
CA PRO A 294 -12.36 2.97 22.12
C PRO A 294 -11.64 4.03 21.28
N SER A 295 -10.43 4.40 21.70
CA SER A 295 -9.53 5.34 21.03
C SER A 295 -8.23 4.60 20.72
N PRO A 296 -8.17 3.90 19.58
CA PRO A 296 -7.04 3.05 19.24
C PRO A 296 -5.82 3.88 18.84
N ARG A 297 -4.64 3.34 19.14
CA ARG A 297 -3.34 3.90 18.74
C ARG A 297 -2.71 2.97 17.72
N VAL A 298 -2.54 3.45 16.49
CA VAL A 298 -1.99 2.70 15.37
C VAL A 298 -0.62 3.28 14.97
N LEU A 299 0.35 2.41 14.76
CA LEU A 299 1.68 2.75 14.24
C LEU A 299 1.95 1.93 12.97
N GLU A 300 2.38 2.59 11.90
CA GLU A 300 2.93 1.93 10.71
C GLU A 300 4.45 2.14 10.68
N LEU A 301 5.20 1.03 10.63
CA LEU A 301 6.67 1.04 10.47
C LEU A 301 7.01 0.84 9.00
N GLY A 302 7.91 1.67 8.46
CA GLY A 302 8.30 1.59 7.05
C GLY A 302 7.10 1.87 6.15
N ALA A 303 6.40 2.97 6.42
CA ALA A 303 5.10 3.27 5.85
C ALA A 303 5.16 3.49 4.33
N GLY A 304 6.31 3.89 3.78
CA GLY A 304 6.42 4.22 2.36
C GLY A 304 5.43 5.32 1.97
N THR A 305 4.46 4.99 1.11
CA THR A 305 3.38 5.90 0.70
C THR A 305 2.28 6.09 1.76
N GLY A 306 2.32 5.34 2.87
CA GLY A 306 1.38 5.45 4.00
C GLY A 306 0.02 4.84 3.75
N LEU A 307 -0.09 3.93 2.78
CA LEU A 307 -1.35 3.31 2.39
C LEU A 307 -2.10 2.70 3.59
N LEU A 308 -1.42 1.96 4.47
CA LEU A 308 -2.10 1.27 5.57
C LEU A 308 -2.52 2.25 6.68
N ALA A 309 -1.70 3.26 6.99
CA ALA A 309 -2.07 4.35 7.90
C ALA A 309 -3.28 5.13 7.37
N ILE A 310 -3.30 5.49 6.08
CA ILE A 310 -4.44 6.17 5.45
C ILE A 310 -5.71 5.31 5.53
N ILE A 311 -5.62 4.01 5.20
CA ILE A 311 -6.75 3.08 5.34
C ILE A 311 -7.22 3.01 6.79
N CYS A 312 -6.32 2.78 7.74
CA CYS A 312 -6.66 2.72 9.17
C CYS A 312 -7.34 4.01 9.62
N ARG A 313 -6.83 5.17 9.20
CA ARG A 313 -7.43 6.45 9.56
C ARG A 313 -8.85 6.57 9.02
N LYS A 314 -9.06 6.32 7.72
CA LYS A 314 -10.39 6.41 7.12
C LYS A 314 -11.37 5.43 7.76
N LEU A 315 -10.97 4.19 8.06
CA LEU A 315 -11.84 3.22 8.72
C LEU A 315 -12.25 3.67 10.13
N LEU A 316 -11.33 4.27 10.88
CA LEU A 316 -11.63 4.84 12.21
C LEU A 316 -12.58 6.04 12.12
N ASP A 317 -12.41 6.89 11.11
CA ASP A 317 -13.31 8.01 10.84
C ASP A 317 -14.71 7.54 10.45
N LEU A 318 -14.79 6.51 9.60
CA LEU A 318 -16.06 5.87 9.23
C LEU A 318 -16.77 5.26 10.45
N ARG A 319 -16.01 4.62 11.35
CA ARG A 319 -16.55 4.08 12.61
C ARG A 319 -17.11 5.22 13.47
N ALA A 320 -16.33 6.29 13.67
CA ALA A 320 -16.76 7.44 14.46
C ALA A 320 -18.01 8.12 13.87
N ALA A 321 -18.07 8.29 12.54
CA ALA A 321 -19.22 8.83 11.82
C ALA A 321 -20.47 7.95 11.96
N ALA A 322 -20.31 6.62 11.85
CA ALA A 322 -21.39 5.67 12.05
C ALA A 322 -21.94 5.74 13.49
N THR A 323 -21.07 5.82 14.50
CA THR A 323 -21.49 5.99 15.89
C THR A 323 -22.24 7.31 16.09
N ALA A 324 -21.78 8.41 15.50
CA ALA A 324 -22.40 9.72 15.65
C ALA A 324 -23.86 9.77 15.15
N ILE A 325 -24.21 8.93 14.16
CA ILE A 325 -25.58 8.80 13.65
C ILE A 325 -26.38 7.67 14.35
N GLY A 326 -25.85 7.08 15.42
CA GLY A 326 -26.48 5.99 16.17
C GLY A 326 -26.53 4.66 15.43
N ALA A 327 -25.71 4.47 14.38
CA ALA A 327 -25.60 3.19 13.70
C ALA A 327 -24.79 2.18 14.56
N PRO A 328 -25.09 0.88 14.47
CA PRO A 328 -24.31 -0.14 15.17
C PRO A 328 -22.88 -0.18 14.62
N THR A 329 -21.89 -0.15 15.51
CA THR A 329 -20.47 -0.20 15.17
C THR A 329 -19.76 -1.37 15.83
N PRO A 330 -18.73 -1.95 15.17
CA PRO A 330 -17.92 -3.03 15.73
C PRO A 330 -17.00 -2.56 16.87
N GLY A 331 -16.74 -3.47 17.82
CA GLY A 331 -15.82 -3.25 18.94
C GLY A 331 -16.39 -2.38 20.08
N PRO A 332 -15.69 -2.27 21.22
CA PRO A 332 -16.08 -1.37 22.29
C PRO A 332 -15.90 0.10 21.84
N MET A 333 -16.94 0.91 22.04
CA MET A 333 -16.88 2.36 21.86
C MET A 333 -16.73 3.04 23.21
N GLY A 334 -16.01 4.17 23.24
CA GLY A 334 -15.99 5.06 24.39
C GLY A 334 -17.38 5.62 24.64
N ALA A 335 -17.67 6.05 25.87
CA ALA A 335 -18.93 6.75 26.15
C ALA A 335 -19.07 7.93 25.18
N LEU A 336 -20.25 8.08 24.57
CA LEU A 336 -20.57 9.28 23.80
C LEU A 336 -20.32 10.49 24.71
N PRO A 337 -19.49 11.46 24.30
CA PRO A 337 -19.28 12.64 25.12
C PRO A 337 -20.63 13.34 25.32
N ALA A 338 -20.89 13.77 26.56
CA ALA A 338 -22.17 14.36 26.98
C ALA A 338 -22.60 15.61 26.19
N ASN A 339 -21.72 16.12 25.32
CA ASN A 339 -21.84 17.40 24.63
C ASN A 339 -22.00 17.29 23.10
N ASN A 340 -22.48 16.16 22.56
CA ASN A 340 -22.68 16.01 21.09
C ASN A 340 -21.39 16.15 20.25
N SER A 341 -20.20 16.00 20.85
CA SER A 341 -18.94 16.02 20.09
C SER A 341 -18.67 14.68 19.39
N VAL A 342 -17.99 14.71 18.24
CA VAL A 342 -17.58 13.50 17.52
C VAL A 342 -16.70 12.65 18.45
N PRO A 343 -16.91 11.32 18.52
CA PRO A 343 -16.02 10.43 19.29
C PRO A 343 -14.56 10.58 18.84
N ASP A 344 -13.62 10.56 19.78
CA ASP A 344 -12.19 10.48 19.45
C ASP A 344 -11.94 9.24 18.59
N ALA A 345 -11.53 9.46 17.33
CA ALA A 345 -11.28 8.39 16.37
C ALA A 345 -9.98 7.62 16.66
N GLY A 346 -9.16 8.09 17.61
CA GLY A 346 -7.85 7.52 17.92
C GLY A 346 -6.72 8.12 17.09
N LEU A 347 -5.51 7.68 17.41
CA LEU A 347 -4.25 8.15 16.82
C LEU A 347 -3.77 7.18 15.75
N VAL A 348 -3.28 7.71 14.62
CA VAL A 348 -2.55 6.96 13.61
C VAL A 348 -1.25 7.69 13.34
N VAL A 349 -0.12 6.98 13.47
CA VAL A 349 1.22 7.50 13.16
C VAL A 349 1.82 6.64 12.06
N ALA A 350 2.27 7.26 10.98
CA ALA A 350 3.03 6.64 9.90
C ALA A 350 4.49 7.04 10.01
N THR A 351 5.40 6.07 9.93
CA THR A 351 6.83 6.31 10.14
C THR A 351 7.68 5.73 9.02
N ASP A 352 8.74 6.47 8.68
CA ASP A 352 9.79 6.05 7.76
C ASP A 352 11.10 6.77 8.15
N PHE A 353 12.24 6.37 7.63
CA PHE A 353 13.53 7.01 7.95
C PHE A 353 14.01 7.97 6.84
N HIS A 354 13.61 7.71 5.59
CA HIS A 354 14.15 8.40 4.43
C HIS A 354 13.42 9.71 4.16
N ALA A 355 14.15 10.83 4.01
CA ALA A 355 13.56 12.16 3.86
C ALA A 355 12.62 12.27 2.65
N ASP A 356 13.02 11.76 1.48
CA ASP A 356 12.18 11.78 0.28
C ASP A 356 10.90 10.93 0.43
N VAL A 357 10.98 9.81 1.16
CA VAL A 357 9.83 8.96 1.46
C VAL A 357 8.87 9.70 2.38
N LEU A 358 9.37 10.36 3.43
CA LEU A 358 8.56 11.18 4.34
C LEU A 358 7.90 12.37 3.63
N ALA A 359 8.60 13.02 2.71
CA ALA A 359 8.03 14.08 1.88
C ALA A 359 6.92 13.56 0.97
N ASN A 360 7.11 12.39 0.34
CA ASN A 360 6.09 11.75 -0.48
C ASN A 360 4.88 11.25 0.32
N LEU A 361 5.14 10.69 1.51
CA LEU A 361 4.14 10.26 2.49
C LEU A 361 3.22 11.43 2.88
N ARG A 362 3.79 12.62 3.11
CA ARG A 362 3.03 13.85 3.38
C ARG A 362 2.03 14.14 2.27
N ILE A 363 2.47 14.10 1.01
CA ILE A 363 1.61 14.30 -0.16
C ILE A 363 0.46 13.28 -0.16
N CYS A 364 0.77 11.99 0.06
CA CYS A 364 -0.24 10.93 0.11
C CYS A 364 -1.27 11.14 1.23
N VAL A 365 -0.83 11.53 2.43
CA VAL A 365 -1.73 11.83 3.56
C VAL A 365 -2.62 13.03 3.23
N ASP A 366 -2.06 14.11 2.70
CA ASP A 366 -2.79 15.34 2.37
C ASP A 366 -3.85 15.09 1.28
N LEU A 367 -3.55 14.27 0.26
CA LEU A 367 -4.52 13.85 -0.77
C LEU A 367 -5.75 13.13 -0.20
N ASN A 368 -5.64 12.57 1.00
CA ASN A 368 -6.71 11.81 1.65
C ASN A 368 -7.31 12.49 2.89
N ALA A 369 -6.86 13.71 3.20
CA ALA A 369 -7.37 14.46 4.33
C ALA A 369 -8.87 14.73 4.17
N THR A 370 -9.65 14.47 5.22
CA THR A 370 -11.08 14.83 5.24
C THR A 370 -11.22 16.21 5.89
N PRO A 371 -11.73 17.23 5.18
CA PRO A 371 -11.98 18.53 5.79
C PRO A 371 -13.03 18.38 6.89
N ARG A 372 -12.64 18.60 8.15
CA ARG A 372 -13.58 18.70 9.28
C ARG A 372 -13.69 20.16 9.70
N PRO A 373 -14.82 20.83 9.43
CA PRO A 373 -14.95 22.26 9.74
C PRO A 373 -14.89 22.59 11.25
N ASP A 374 -15.17 21.63 12.13
CA ASP A 374 -15.42 21.90 13.55
C ASP A 374 -14.55 21.09 14.55
N ALA A 375 -13.46 20.43 14.10
CA ALA A 375 -12.58 19.68 14.98
C ALA A 375 -11.10 19.83 14.57
N PRO A 376 -10.14 19.86 15.52
CA PRO A 376 -8.73 19.73 15.18
C PRO A 376 -8.54 18.44 14.37
N THR A 377 -7.86 18.56 13.25
CA THR A 377 -7.62 17.48 12.29
C THR A 377 -6.94 16.30 12.99
N THR A 378 -7.70 15.28 13.38
CA THR A 378 -7.15 13.97 13.77
C THR A 378 -6.75 13.20 12.51
N GLY A 379 -5.74 13.71 11.81
CA GLY A 379 -5.18 13.12 10.59
C GLY A 379 -4.28 11.92 10.86
N VAL A 380 -3.48 11.56 9.86
CA VAL A 380 -2.33 10.67 10.05
C VAL A 380 -1.14 11.55 10.45
N GLU A 381 -0.58 11.29 11.62
CA GLU A 381 0.67 11.92 12.04
C GLU A 381 1.85 11.25 11.32
N ILE A 382 2.85 12.03 10.95
CA ILE A 382 4.05 11.55 10.27
C ILE A 382 5.25 11.86 11.16
N ALA A 383 6.13 10.89 11.37
CA ALA A 383 7.36 11.07 12.12
C ALA A 383 8.49 10.28 11.47
N LYS A 384 9.70 10.87 11.45
CA LYS A 384 10.90 10.12 11.15
C LYS A 384 11.14 9.05 12.22
N LEU A 385 11.52 7.85 11.79
CA LEU A 385 11.95 6.77 12.66
C LEU A 385 13.06 5.96 11.99
N ASP A 386 14.25 5.99 12.58
CA ASP A 386 15.33 5.07 12.22
C ASP A 386 15.35 3.91 13.22
N TRP A 387 15.16 2.69 12.73
CA TRP A 387 15.11 1.50 13.57
C TRP A 387 16.44 1.18 14.24
N CYS A 388 17.56 1.68 13.71
CA CYS A 388 18.90 1.44 14.25
C CYS A 388 19.18 2.28 15.50
N THR A 389 18.61 3.48 15.58
CA THR A 389 18.86 4.45 16.67
C THR A 389 17.76 4.41 17.73
N PHE A 390 16.53 4.11 17.34
CA PHE A 390 15.37 4.16 18.22
C PHE A 390 15.47 3.29 19.48
N PRO A 391 15.95 2.02 19.44
CA PRO A 391 16.10 1.22 20.65
C PRO A 391 17.04 1.86 21.68
N ALA A 392 18.17 2.42 21.25
CA ALA A 392 19.11 3.10 22.13
C ALA A 392 18.50 4.38 22.74
N PHE A 393 17.71 5.13 21.95
CA PHE A 393 16.92 6.26 22.45
C PHE A 393 15.96 5.84 23.57
N MET A 394 15.21 4.76 23.37
CA MET A 394 14.25 4.25 24.35
C MET A 394 14.92 3.70 25.61
N GLU A 395 16.07 3.03 25.47
CA GLU A 395 16.86 2.56 26.61
C GLU A 395 17.39 3.72 27.46
N ALA A 396 17.93 4.76 26.82
CA ALA A 396 18.38 5.97 27.52
C ALA A 396 17.21 6.68 28.21
N ARG A 397 16.03 6.72 27.58
CA ARG A 397 14.79 7.24 28.19
C ARG A 397 14.39 6.42 29.42
N ALA A 398 14.44 5.09 29.35
CA ALA A 398 14.11 4.20 30.46
C ALA A 398 15.05 4.36 31.66
N LYS A 399 16.37 4.47 31.41
CA LYS A 399 17.38 4.73 32.45
C LYS A 399 17.15 6.07 33.14
N ARG A 400 16.91 7.14 32.37
CA ARG A 400 16.57 8.47 32.93
C ARG A 400 15.32 8.42 33.81
N ALA A 401 14.28 7.71 33.37
CA ALA A 401 13.05 7.54 34.16
C ALA A 401 13.28 6.75 35.46
N ALA A 402 14.27 5.85 35.49
CA ALA A 402 14.68 5.11 36.68
C ALA A 402 15.66 5.88 37.59
N GLY A 403 16.11 7.07 37.19
CA GLY A 403 17.13 7.84 37.90
C GLY A 403 18.55 7.27 37.75
N GLU A 404 18.80 6.48 36.71
CA GLU A 404 20.12 5.93 36.36
C GLU A 404 20.85 6.83 35.35
N ASP A 405 22.18 6.77 35.35
CA ASP A 405 23.00 7.43 34.34
C ASP A 405 22.70 6.89 32.94
N ALA A 406 22.36 7.79 32.01
CA ALA A 406 22.01 7.46 30.63
C ALA A 406 22.93 8.22 29.66
N PRO A 407 23.32 7.59 28.54
CA PRO A 407 24.07 8.29 27.50
C PRO A 407 23.24 9.43 26.89
N GLU A 408 23.92 10.47 26.44
CA GLU A 408 23.33 11.46 25.55
C GLU A 408 23.08 10.81 24.18
N VAL A 409 21.85 10.92 23.72
CA VAL A 409 21.37 10.36 22.45
C VAL A 409 20.48 11.41 21.81
N GLU A 410 20.46 11.45 20.48
CA GLU A 410 19.58 12.34 19.73
C GLU A 410 18.11 12.02 20.03
N GLU A 411 17.27 13.05 19.99
CA GLU A 411 15.83 12.89 20.22
C GLU A 411 15.15 12.40 18.94
N GLU A 412 14.37 11.34 19.06
CA GLU A 412 13.60 10.76 17.95
C GLU A 412 12.32 11.56 17.70
N GLU A 413 11.94 11.77 16.44
CA GLU A 413 10.68 12.46 16.11
C GLU A 413 9.44 11.68 16.60
N LEU A 414 9.57 10.37 16.80
CA LEU A 414 8.51 9.53 17.37
C LEU A 414 8.31 9.76 18.89
N ALA A 415 9.23 10.47 19.57
CA ALA A 415 9.21 10.69 21.03
C ALA A 415 7.85 11.17 21.60
N PRO A 416 7.11 12.11 20.99
CA PRO A 416 5.82 12.57 21.50
C PRO A 416 4.73 11.49 21.52
N PHE A 417 4.92 10.41 20.75
CA PHE A 417 3.92 9.38 20.55
C PHE A 417 4.21 8.09 21.34
N VAL A 418 5.35 7.96 22.01
CA VAL A 418 5.76 6.72 22.71
C VAL A 418 5.56 6.76 24.23
N ASP A 419 5.01 7.86 24.78
CA ASP A 419 4.57 7.93 26.17
C ASP A 419 3.46 6.93 26.50
N LYS A 420 2.66 6.58 25.48
CA LYS A 420 1.66 5.53 25.55
C LYS A 420 1.90 4.55 24.41
N PRO A 421 1.91 3.25 24.67
CA PRO A 421 2.14 2.25 23.64
C PRO A 421 1.00 2.20 22.63
N PHE A 422 1.24 1.52 21.52
CA PHE A 422 0.33 1.32 20.41
C PHE A 422 -0.47 0.02 20.57
N ASP A 423 -1.75 0.08 20.22
CA ASP A 423 -2.65 -1.08 20.25
C ASP A 423 -2.46 -1.93 18.98
N LEU A 424 -2.07 -1.29 17.88
CA LEU A 424 -1.86 -1.92 16.58
C LEU A 424 -0.56 -1.39 15.97
N VAL A 425 0.37 -2.29 15.65
CA VAL A 425 1.56 -1.99 14.85
C VAL A 425 1.46 -2.74 13.53
N ILE A 426 1.72 -2.08 12.42
CA ILE A 426 1.61 -2.66 11.08
C ILE A 426 2.93 -2.46 10.34
N VAL A 427 3.38 -3.52 9.67
CA VAL A 427 4.63 -3.56 8.90
C VAL A 427 4.36 -4.32 7.61
N SER A 428 4.75 -3.75 6.46
CA SER A 428 4.45 -4.34 5.15
C SER A 428 5.61 -4.21 4.17
N ASP A 429 6.15 -5.36 3.74
CA ASP A 429 7.26 -5.46 2.77
C ASP A 429 8.55 -4.74 3.23
N CYS A 430 8.80 -4.73 4.54
CA CYS A 430 9.94 -4.03 5.14
C CYS A 430 11.18 -4.90 5.35
N VAL A 431 11.12 -6.20 5.00
CA VAL A 431 12.23 -7.15 5.25
C VAL A 431 12.86 -7.53 3.92
N TYR A 432 13.77 -6.69 3.46
CA TYR A 432 14.58 -6.88 2.25
C TYR A 432 16.09 -6.98 2.53
N ASP A 433 16.46 -7.03 3.81
CA ASP A 433 17.81 -7.35 4.30
C ASP A 433 17.62 -8.21 5.56
N PRO A 434 18.47 -9.23 5.83
CA PRO A 434 18.31 -10.13 6.96
C PRO A 434 18.30 -9.41 8.32
N SER A 435 18.95 -8.25 8.45
CA SER A 435 18.97 -7.48 9.70
C SER A 435 17.65 -6.81 10.05
N HIS A 436 16.80 -6.50 9.06
CA HIS A 436 15.58 -5.71 9.26
C HIS A 436 14.60 -6.37 10.22
N ALA A 437 14.42 -7.69 10.18
CA ALA A 437 13.48 -8.37 11.07
C ALA A 437 13.85 -8.19 12.55
N GLY A 438 15.15 -8.20 12.88
CA GLY A 438 15.66 -7.94 14.22
C GLY A 438 15.43 -6.49 14.65
N LEU A 439 15.75 -5.54 13.77
CA LEU A 439 15.53 -4.10 14.02
C LEU A 439 14.04 -3.78 14.25
N ILE A 440 13.16 -4.34 13.42
CA ILE A 440 11.71 -4.21 13.56
C ILE A 440 11.24 -4.79 14.90
N ARG A 441 11.79 -5.93 15.34
CA ARG A 441 11.48 -6.49 16.67
C ARG A 441 11.88 -5.54 17.79
N ASP A 442 13.08 -4.96 17.73
CA ASP A 442 13.58 -4.08 18.78
C ASP A 442 12.71 -2.82 18.91
N VAL A 443 12.26 -2.26 17.78
CA VAL A 443 11.27 -1.17 17.76
C VAL A 443 9.92 -1.64 18.32
N ALA A 444 9.43 -2.80 17.89
CA ALA A 444 8.15 -3.35 18.35
C ALA A 444 8.13 -3.61 19.86
N ALA A 445 9.25 -4.03 20.46
CA ALA A 445 9.36 -4.30 21.89
C ALA A 445 9.10 -3.04 22.73
N TRP A 446 9.42 -1.86 22.19
CA TRP A 446 9.24 -0.56 22.84
C TRP A 446 7.92 0.14 22.48
N THR A 447 7.22 -0.31 21.45
CA THR A 447 6.03 0.38 20.91
C THR A 447 4.74 -0.40 21.12
N VAL A 448 4.76 -1.73 21.07
CA VAL A 448 3.55 -2.57 21.22
C VAL A 448 3.10 -2.60 22.68
N ARG A 449 1.80 -2.37 22.90
CA ARG A 449 1.20 -2.39 24.24
C ARG A 449 1.32 -3.77 24.90
N PRO A 450 1.93 -3.88 26.10
CA PRO A 450 1.94 -5.13 26.86
C PRO A 450 0.52 -5.58 27.25
N PRO A 451 0.31 -6.88 27.49
CA PRO A 451 -0.97 -7.43 27.92
C PRO A 451 -1.27 -6.98 29.35
N GLY A 452 -2.54 -6.63 29.59
CA GLY A 452 -3.05 -6.32 30.91
C GLY A 452 -3.55 -7.56 31.64
N ARG A 453 -4.02 -7.40 32.87
CA ARG A 453 -4.61 -8.50 33.66
C ARG A 453 -5.86 -9.12 33.02
N HIS A 454 -6.60 -8.34 32.24
CA HIS A 454 -7.84 -8.71 31.57
C HIS A 454 -7.84 -8.35 30.08
N ASP A 455 -6.67 -8.05 29.53
CA ASP A 455 -6.48 -7.55 28.17
C ASP A 455 -5.33 -8.31 27.50
N SER A 456 -5.52 -8.71 26.25
CA SER A 456 -4.51 -9.41 25.45
C SER A 456 -3.35 -8.52 25.01
N GLY A 457 -3.41 -7.21 25.25
CA GLY A 457 -2.37 -6.26 24.87
C GLY A 457 -2.59 -5.71 23.46
N GLY A 458 -1.54 -5.13 22.88
CA GLY A 458 -1.51 -4.74 21.48
C GLY A 458 -1.13 -5.89 20.57
N VAL A 459 -1.33 -5.71 19.27
CA VAL A 459 -0.98 -6.69 18.23
C VAL A 459 -0.11 -6.03 17.17
N MET A 460 0.88 -6.77 16.69
CA MET A 460 1.66 -6.41 15.50
C MET A 460 1.29 -7.34 14.35
N HIS A 461 1.12 -6.79 13.15
CA HIS A 461 1.04 -7.55 11.89
C HIS A 461 2.22 -7.22 11.01
N LEU A 462 2.95 -8.24 10.60
CA LEU A 462 4.03 -8.17 9.62
C LEU A 462 3.63 -9.01 8.42
N ILE A 463 3.65 -8.41 7.23
CA ILE A 463 3.50 -9.11 5.96
C ILE A 463 4.77 -8.94 5.13
N SER A 464 5.31 -10.04 4.62
CA SER A 464 6.42 -10.04 3.68
C SER A 464 6.09 -10.98 2.52
N PRO A 465 6.22 -10.55 1.25
CA PRO A 465 5.98 -11.43 0.11
C PRO A 465 7.05 -12.53 0.05
N ILE A 466 6.64 -13.74 -0.33
CA ILE A 466 7.59 -14.83 -0.56
C ILE A 466 8.31 -14.55 -1.88
N ARG A 467 9.62 -14.35 -1.83
CA ARG A 467 10.48 -14.16 -3.01
C ARG A 467 11.53 -15.28 -3.04
N PRO A 468 11.70 -16.00 -4.16
CA PRO A 468 12.66 -17.11 -4.25
C PRO A 468 14.12 -16.74 -3.92
N THR A 469 14.50 -15.48 -4.15
CA THR A 469 15.86 -14.97 -3.90
C THR A 469 16.02 -14.33 -2.53
N PHE A 470 14.97 -14.28 -1.70
CA PHE A 470 14.98 -13.63 -0.37
C PHE A 470 14.86 -14.64 0.78
N THR A 471 15.40 -15.85 0.60
CA THR A 471 15.35 -16.89 1.64
C THR A 471 15.98 -16.41 2.96
N PRO A 472 17.18 -15.78 2.98
CA PRO A 472 17.78 -15.30 4.23
C PRO A 472 16.92 -14.26 4.96
N GLU A 473 16.23 -13.39 4.24
CA GLU A 473 15.33 -12.36 4.78
C GLU A 473 14.07 -12.96 5.37
N LEU A 474 13.50 -13.99 4.72
CA LEU A 474 12.34 -14.70 5.26
C LEU A 474 12.71 -15.53 6.49
N GLU A 475 13.86 -16.20 6.47
CA GLU A 475 14.38 -16.93 7.64
C GLU A 475 14.66 -16.00 8.82
N SER A 476 15.12 -14.77 8.56
CA SER A 476 15.37 -13.80 9.63
C SER A 476 14.10 -13.37 10.36
N ILE A 477 12.93 -13.41 9.70
CA ILE A 477 11.61 -13.20 10.34
C ILE A 477 11.35 -14.33 11.34
N ASP A 478 11.56 -15.59 10.95
CA ASP A 478 11.32 -16.73 11.84
C ASP A 478 12.27 -16.73 13.06
N VAL A 479 13.53 -16.35 12.84
CA VAL A 479 14.53 -16.20 13.92
C VAL A 479 14.17 -15.04 14.85
N SER A 480 13.75 -13.91 14.28
CA SER A 480 13.42 -12.70 15.05
C SER A 480 12.08 -12.82 15.75
N PHE A 481 11.13 -13.59 15.22
CA PHE A 481 9.80 -13.74 15.80
C PHE A 481 9.47 -15.21 16.03
N PRO A 482 10.16 -15.91 16.95
CA PRO A 482 9.88 -17.32 17.17
C PRO A 482 8.53 -17.50 17.90
N PRO A 483 7.95 -18.71 17.85
CA PRO A 483 6.72 -19.02 18.59
C PRO A 483 6.92 -18.80 20.09
N LEU A 484 5.88 -18.32 20.79
CA LEU A 484 5.97 -18.08 22.25
C LEU A 484 6.40 -19.31 23.06
N GLN A 485 6.08 -20.52 22.58
CA GLN A 485 6.46 -21.77 23.25
C GLN A 485 7.97 -22.05 23.22
N SER A 486 8.73 -21.34 22.38
CA SER A 486 10.20 -21.44 22.33
C SER A 486 10.89 -20.79 23.54
N TYR A 487 10.19 -19.94 24.28
CA TYR A 487 10.74 -19.25 25.44
C TYR A 487 10.55 -20.04 26.74
N PRO A 488 11.43 -19.82 27.74
CA PRO A 488 11.17 -20.28 29.09
C PRO A 488 9.79 -19.81 29.60
N PRO A 489 9.12 -20.61 30.45
CA PRO A 489 7.81 -20.29 30.97
C PRO A 489 7.73 -18.88 31.56
N LEU A 490 6.62 -18.17 31.32
CA LEU A 490 6.45 -16.79 31.78
C LEU A 490 6.61 -16.63 33.30
N ALA A 491 6.24 -17.66 34.08
CA ALA A 491 6.43 -17.66 35.53
C ALA A 491 7.91 -17.54 35.94
N GLU A 492 8.80 -18.24 35.23
CA GLU A 492 10.25 -18.20 35.50
C GLU A 492 10.84 -16.84 35.10
N ARG A 493 10.46 -16.33 33.92
CA ARG A 493 10.88 -15.00 33.46
C ARG A 493 10.41 -13.89 34.41
N ARG A 494 9.17 -13.98 34.91
CA ARG A 494 8.64 -13.05 35.93
C ARG A 494 9.39 -13.14 37.25
N ALA A 495 9.77 -14.35 37.68
CA ALA A 495 10.57 -14.52 38.89
C ALA A 495 11.96 -13.89 38.73
N ALA A 496 12.62 -14.11 37.59
CA ALA A 496 13.91 -13.52 37.26
C ALA A 496 13.83 -11.98 37.18
N ALA A 497 12.79 -11.44 36.52
CA ALA A 497 12.59 -10.01 36.40
C ALA A 497 12.47 -9.31 37.76
N LYS A 498 11.76 -9.90 38.74
CA LYS A 498 11.61 -9.34 40.09
C LYS A 498 12.92 -9.21 40.86
N GLY A 499 13.92 -10.05 40.55
CA GLY A 499 15.22 -10.06 41.24
C GLY A 499 16.21 -9.00 40.77
N ALA A 500 15.96 -8.37 39.62
CA ALA A 500 16.87 -7.38 39.06
C ALA A 500 16.69 -5.98 39.66
N THR A 501 17.77 -5.22 39.69
CA THR A 501 17.82 -3.87 40.28
C THR A 501 18.00 -2.78 39.23
N ASP A 502 18.51 -3.12 38.05
CA ASP A 502 18.79 -2.17 36.97
C ASP A 502 17.61 -2.04 36.00
N ALA A 503 17.44 -0.85 35.42
CA ALA A 503 16.31 -0.48 34.58
C ALA A 503 16.14 -1.41 33.36
N LEU A 504 17.27 -1.77 32.73
CA LEU A 504 17.32 -2.63 31.54
C LEU A 504 17.40 -4.13 31.86
N ARG A 505 17.38 -4.51 33.15
CA ARG A 505 17.44 -5.89 33.62
C ARG A 505 18.65 -6.67 33.07
N THR A 506 19.76 -5.97 32.82
CA THR A 506 21.05 -6.48 32.32
C THR A 506 21.65 -7.57 33.22
N SER A 507 21.33 -7.54 34.51
CA SER A 507 21.68 -8.58 35.48
C SER A 507 20.96 -9.93 35.26
N VAL A 508 19.81 -9.94 34.55
CA VAL A 508 19.05 -11.15 34.24
C VAL A 508 19.65 -11.86 33.01
N PRO A 509 19.82 -13.19 33.02
CA PRO A 509 20.24 -13.94 31.84
C PRO A 509 19.35 -13.67 30.62
N ALA A 510 19.93 -13.52 29.43
CA ALA A 510 19.22 -13.11 28.22
C ALA A 510 18.01 -14.00 27.86
N SER A 511 18.08 -15.31 28.12
CA SER A 511 16.98 -16.25 27.89
C SER A 511 15.77 -16.01 28.82
N LEU A 512 16.01 -15.46 30.01
CA LEU A 512 14.99 -15.18 31.02
C LEU A 512 14.54 -13.71 31.05
N ARG A 513 15.24 -12.84 30.32
CA ARG A 513 14.95 -11.40 30.29
C ARG A 513 13.73 -11.12 29.41
N GLY A 514 12.90 -10.18 29.85
CA GLY A 514 11.91 -9.57 28.97
C GLY A 514 12.56 -8.63 27.96
N GLU A 515 11.75 -7.95 27.15
CA GLU A 515 12.23 -6.96 26.18
C GLU A 515 11.34 -5.71 26.17
N GLY A 516 11.95 -4.56 25.85
CA GLY A 516 11.31 -3.25 25.81
C GLY A 516 10.35 -2.97 26.97
N LEU A 517 9.10 -2.61 26.64
CA LEU A 517 8.05 -2.34 27.64
C LEU A 517 7.71 -3.56 28.52
N GLY A 518 8.08 -4.75 28.07
CA GLY A 518 7.89 -6.03 28.77
C GLY A 518 8.96 -6.36 29.81
N LEU A 519 10.05 -5.59 29.91
CA LEU A 519 11.22 -5.89 30.75
C LEU A 519 10.85 -6.20 32.21
N ALA A 520 10.09 -5.32 32.86
CA ALA A 520 9.71 -5.47 34.27
C ALA A 520 8.80 -6.68 34.54
N GLN A 521 8.15 -7.21 33.51
CA GLN A 521 7.20 -8.31 33.60
C GLN A 521 7.77 -9.61 33.01
N GLY A 522 9.02 -9.60 32.54
CA GLY A 522 9.63 -10.74 31.85
C GLY A 522 8.93 -11.09 30.53
N LEU A 523 8.18 -10.17 29.92
CA LEU A 523 7.42 -10.41 28.69
C LEU A 523 8.32 -10.30 27.46
N ARG A 524 8.00 -11.08 26.43
CA ARG A 524 8.68 -11.08 25.13
C ARG A 524 7.66 -11.11 24.00
N LEU A 525 8.03 -10.52 22.87
CA LEU A 525 7.32 -10.69 21.61
C LEU A 525 7.52 -12.12 21.12
N GLY A 526 6.43 -12.72 20.65
CA GLY A 526 6.46 -14.00 19.96
C GLY A 526 5.17 -14.20 19.20
N ILE A 527 5.21 -15.11 18.22
CA ILE A 527 4.05 -15.36 17.37
C ILE A 527 3.00 -16.14 18.15
N HIS A 528 1.77 -15.64 18.11
CA HIS A 528 0.58 -16.35 18.54
C HIS A 528 -0.19 -16.81 17.30
N LEU A 529 -0.07 -18.10 16.97
CA LEU A 529 -0.82 -18.72 15.88
C LEU A 529 -2.32 -18.67 16.23
N ARG A 530 -3.03 -17.62 15.82
CA ARG A 530 -4.49 -17.68 15.69
C ARG A 530 -4.80 -18.34 14.35
N PRO A 531 -5.77 -19.26 14.28
CA PRO A 531 -6.28 -19.74 13.00
C PRO A 531 -7.04 -18.58 12.33
N LEU A 532 -6.33 -17.75 11.57
CA LEU A 532 -6.96 -16.92 10.55
C LEU A 532 -7.18 -17.82 9.32
N ALA A 533 -8.36 -17.68 8.70
CA ALA A 533 -8.83 -18.45 7.56
C ALA A 533 -7.74 -18.65 6.46
N PRO A 534 -7.80 -19.75 5.68
CA PRO A 534 -6.65 -20.39 5.01
C PRO A 534 -6.04 -19.66 3.79
N ALA A 535 -6.18 -18.34 3.68
CA ALA A 535 -5.87 -17.62 2.43
C ALA A 535 -4.63 -16.72 2.44
N ILE A 536 -3.87 -16.60 3.53
CA ILE A 536 -2.69 -15.71 3.57
C ILE A 536 -1.55 -16.40 4.32
N ALA A 537 -0.50 -16.76 3.58
CA ALA A 537 0.76 -17.23 4.15
C ALA A 537 1.40 -16.09 4.96
N ALA A 538 1.72 -16.38 6.22
CA ALA A 538 2.38 -15.51 7.20
C ALA A 538 1.61 -14.25 7.64
N ILE A 539 0.54 -14.43 8.43
CA ILE A 539 0.13 -13.43 9.44
C ILE A 539 0.74 -13.86 10.77
N ALA A 540 1.89 -13.30 11.11
CA ALA A 540 2.46 -13.40 12.45
C ALA A 540 1.72 -12.43 13.37
N ALA A 541 0.59 -12.85 13.94
CA ALA A 541 -0.05 -12.10 15.03
C ALA A 541 0.84 -12.25 16.28
N ILE A 542 1.68 -11.25 16.54
CA ILE A 542 2.49 -11.23 17.76
C ILE A 542 1.58 -10.79 18.88
N ALA A 543 1.23 -11.73 19.76
CA ALA A 543 0.55 -11.44 21.01
C ALA A 543 1.54 -11.69 22.14
N ALA A 544 1.58 -10.80 23.12
CA ALA A 544 2.22 -11.11 24.38
C ALA A 544 1.32 -12.10 25.15
N GLY A 545 1.52 -13.39 24.91
CA GLY A 545 0.74 -14.46 25.51
C GLY A 545 1.21 -14.84 26.93
N TYR A 546 0.22 -15.13 27.77
CA TYR A 546 0.30 -15.63 29.14
C TYR A 546 0.98 -17.00 29.29
#